data_AF-A0A0C3MK91-F1
#
_entry.id   AF-A0A0C3MK91-F1
#
_cell.length_a   1.000
_cell.length_b   1.000
_cell.length_c   1.000
_cell.angle_alpha   90.00
_cell.angle_beta   90.00
_cell.angle_gamma   90.00
#
_symmetry.space_group_name_H-M   'P 1'
#
loop_
_entity.id
_entity.type
_entity.pdbx_description
1 polymer ?
#
loop_
_entity_poly.entity_id
_entity_poly.type
_entity_poly.pdbx_seq_one_letter_code
_entity_poly.pdbx_strand_id
1 'polypeptide(L)'
;MNKKRSFCLKAFSLPELLVVLVIIGILVLIALPNLMPLISKAKSTEAQQQLVFLHTLQKSNFYTHSRYSTSLEELGFEQAKLTTDGGNANYRIEIVEANEKGFRAIATAVVDFDGDGIYNVWEINQNKELKEITKD
;
A
#
# COMPACT_ATOMS: atom_id res chain seq x y z
N MET A 1 32.01 42.81 -58.77
CA MET A 1 32.70 42.47 -57.51
C MET A 1 31.65 42.09 -56.47
N ASN A 2 31.44 40.79 -56.19
CA ASN A 2 30.28 40.30 -55.45
C ASN A 2 30.69 39.81 -54.06
N LYS A 3 30.34 40.56 -53.01
CA LYS A 3 30.79 40.32 -51.63
C LYS A 3 29.74 39.47 -50.89
N LYS A 4 29.89 38.14 -50.86
CA LYS A 4 29.03 37.25 -50.06
C LYS A 4 29.22 37.56 -48.57
N ARG A 5 28.16 37.98 -47.88
CA ARG A 5 28.15 38.12 -46.42
C ARG A 5 27.87 36.74 -45.81
N SER A 6 28.83 36.18 -45.09
CA SER A 6 28.62 34.96 -44.29
C SER A 6 27.75 35.30 -43.08
N PHE A 7 26.54 34.74 -43.02
CA PHE A 7 25.71 34.77 -41.83
C PHE A 7 26.30 33.78 -40.82
N CYS A 8 26.78 34.30 -39.69
CA CYS A 8 27.16 33.47 -38.55
C CYS A 8 25.88 33.07 -37.82
N LEU A 9 25.55 31.79 -37.87
CA LEU A 9 24.43 31.22 -37.13
C LEU A 9 24.93 30.84 -35.74
N LYS A 10 24.20 31.23 -34.69
CA LYS A 10 24.48 30.77 -33.33
C LYS A 10 24.16 29.27 -33.26
N ALA A 11 25.16 28.45 -33.02
CA ALA A 11 25.05 27.01 -32.87
C ALA A 11 25.72 26.57 -31.55
N PHE A 12 25.17 25.55 -30.90
CA PHE A 12 25.77 24.94 -29.72
C PHE A 12 26.92 24.02 -30.13
N SER A 13 27.98 23.98 -29.32
CA SER A 13 29.06 23.02 -29.50
C SER A 13 28.68 21.65 -28.92
N LEU A 14 29.30 20.60 -29.46
CA LEU A 14 29.11 19.23 -28.97
C LEU A 14 29.41 19.06 -27.47
N PRO A 15 30.49 19.65 -26.91
CA PRO A 15 30.76 19.57 -25.48
C PRO A 15 29.71 20.28 -24.62
N GLU A 16 29.17 21.41 -25.06
CA GLU A 16 28.10 22.12 -24.34
C GLU A 16 26.84 21.26 -24.23
N LEU A 17 26.44 20.60 -25.33
CA LEU A 17 25.32 19.66 -25.32
C LEU A 17 25.59 18.44 -24.44
N LEU A 18 26.83 17.94 -24.41
CA LEU A 18 27.22 16.80 -23.59
C LEU A 18 27.09 17.11 -22.09
N VAL A 19 27.56 18.28 -21.65
CA VAL A 19 27.42 18.72 -20.25
C VAL A 19 25.94 18.87 -19.86
N VAL A 20 25.11 19.43 -20.74
CA VAL A 20 23.67 19.57 -20.49
C VAL A 20 22.99 18.20 -20.35
N LEU A 21 23.31 17.23 -21.21
CA LEU A 21 22.77 15.87 -21.11
C LEU A 21 23.18 15.16 -19.81
N VAL A 22 24.43 15.35 -19.37
CA VAL A 22 24.90 14.79 -18.09
C VAL A 22 24.14 15.38 -16.91
N ILE A 23 23.95 16.72 -16.89
CA ILE A 23 23.20 17.39 -15.82
C ILE A 23 21.74 16.90 -15.80
N ILE A 24 21.07 16.85 -16.95
CA ILE A 24 19.69 16.33 -17.05
C ILE A 24 19.63 14.87 -16.60
N GLY A 25 20.61 14.04 -16.96
CA GLY A 25 20.68 12.63 -16.54
C GLY A 25 20.76 12.46 -15.02
N ILE A 26 21.61 13.23 -14.35
CA ILE A 26 21.72 13.21 -12.88
C ILE A 26 20.42 13.69 -12.23
N LEU A 27 19.82 14.76 -12.75
CA LEU A 27 18.56 15.29 -12.23
C LEU A 27 17.43 14.27 -12.36
N VAL A 28 17.32 13.55 -13.48
CA VAL A 28 16.30 12.51 -13.68
C VAL A 28 16.50 11.35 -12.70
N LEU A 29 17.75 10.92 -12.45
CA LEU A 29 18.03 9.85 -11.50
C LEU A 29 17.64 10.21 -10.06
N ILE A 30 17.81 11.47 -9.65
CA ILE A 30 17.40 11.95 -8.32
C ILE A 30 15.88 12.22 -8.27
N ALA A 31 15.31 12.66 -9.39
CA ALA A 31 13.91 13.07 -9.46
C ALA A 31 12.94 11.90 -9.65
N LEU A 32 13.38 10.70 -10.03
CA LEU A 32 12.51 9.53 -10.10
C LEU A 32 12.17 9.08 -8.67
N PRO A 33 10.95 9.34 -8.17
CA PRO A 33 10.56 8.86 -6.86
C PRO A 33 10.45 7.32 -6.91
N ASN A 34 10.75 6.66 -5.80
CA ASN A 34 10.41 5.24 -5.69
C ASN A 34 8.87 5.13 -5.63
N LEU A 35 8.26 4.57 -6.67
CA LEU A 35 6.80 4.45 -6.82
C LEU A 35 6.21 3.31 -5.97
N MET A 36 7.03 2.33 -5.59
CA MET A 36 6.63 1.18 -4.76
C MET A 36 5.91 1.57 -3.45
N PRO A 37 6.45 2.46 -2.59
CA PRO A 37 5.81 2.81 -1.32
C PRO A 37 4.42 3.45 -1.46
N LEU A 38 4.08 4.01 -2.62
CA LEU A 38 2.73 4.55 -2.88
C LEU A 38 1.72 3.43 -3.15
N ILE A 39 2.16 2.33 -3.78
CA ILE A 39 1.33 1.17 -4.09
C ILE A 39 1.06 0.39 -2.80
N SER A 40 2.09 0.07 -2.00
CA SER A 40 1.95 -0.62 -0.71
C SER A 40 1.03 0.16 0.23
N LYS A 41 1.13 1.49 0.26
CA LYS A 41 0.24 2.35 1.07
C LYS A 41 -1.23 2.35 0.59
N ALA A 42 -1.44 2.41 -0.73
CA ALA A 42 -2.79 2.34 -1.29
C ALA A 42 -3.44 0.98 -0.99
N LYS A 43 -2.67 -0.11 -1.09
CA LYS A 43 -3.12 -1.47 -0.76
C LYS A 43 -3.36 -1.65 0.74
N SER A 44 -2.49 -1.12 1.61
CA SER A 44 -2.68 -1.12 3.06
C SER A 44 -3.97 -0.43 3.51
N THR A 45 -4.48 0.53 2.72
CA THR A 45 -5.77 1.18 3.00
C THR A 45 -6.93 0.19 2.92
N GLU A 46 -6.86 -0.82 2.05
CA GLU A 46 -7.83 -1.91 1.97
C GLU A 46 -7.87 -2.71 3.27
N ALA A 47 -6.69 -3.10 3.79
CA ALA A 47 -6.56 -3.83 5.05
C ALA A 47 -7.17 -3.04 6.22
N GLN A 48 -6.81 -1.76 6.33
CA GLN A 48 -7.33 -0.88 7.38
C GLN A 48 -8.86 -0.75 7.32
N GLN A 49 -9.43 -0.60 6.11
CA GLN A 49 -10.87 -0.50 5.93
C GLN A 49 -11.59 -1.79 6.35
N GLN A 50 -11.06 -2.95 5.95
CA GLN A 50 -11.64 -4.24 6.32
C GLN A 50 -11.54 -4.51 7.84
N LEU A 51 -10.40 -4.18 8.46
CA LEU A 51 -10.22 -4.30 9.91
C LEU A 51 -11.14 -3.36 10.69
N VAL A 52 -11.35 -2.13 10.22
CA VAL A 52 -12.31 -1.19 10.83
C VAL A 52 -13.75 -1.67 10.66
N PHE A 53 -14.08 -2.27 9.52
CA PHE A 53 -15.39 -2.89 9.32
C PHE A 53 -15.59 -4.05 10.30
N LEU A 54 -14.61 -4.94 10.43
CA LEU A 54 -14.64 -6.02 11.42
C LEU A 54 -14.79 -5.51 12.86
N HIS A 55 -14.07 -4.44 13.23
CA HIS A 55 -14.20 -3.80 14.54
C HIS A 55 -15.64 -3.33 14.81
N THR A 56 -16.29 -2.76 13.80
CA THR A 56 -17.69 -2.34 13.90
C THR A 56 -18.62 -3.53 14.16
N LEU A 57 -18.43 -4.64 13.46
CA LEU A 57 -19.21 -5.87 13.67
C LEU A 57 -18.97 -6.47 15.05
N GLN A 58 -17.71 -6.56 15.48
CA GLN A 58 -17.34 -7.00 16.83
C GLN A 58 -18.01 -6.16 17.92
N LYS A 59 -18.02 -4.84 17.73
CA LYS A 59 -18.65 -3.91 18.68
C LYS A 59 -20.18 -4.07 18.69
N SER A 60 -20.80 -4.29 17.54
CA SER A 60 -22.22 -4.62 17.45
C SER A 60 -22.54 -5.92 18.20
N ASN A 61 -21.76 -6.98 17.97
CA ASN A 61 -21.91 -8.26 18.66
C ASN A 61 -21.73 -8.13 20.18
N PHE A 62 -20.76 -7.31 20.62
CA PHE A 62 -20.56 -7.01 22.03
C PHE A 62 -21.78 -6.30 22.65
N TYR A 63 -22.44 -5.38 21.94
CA TYR A 63 -23.65 -4.74 22.44
C TYR A 63 -24.86 -5.69 22.54
N THR A 64 -24.92 -6.70 21.67
CA THR A 64 -26.03 -7.66 21.67
C THR A 64 -25.80 -8.85 22.61
N HIS A 65 -24.57 -9.36 22.67
CA HIS A 65 -24.21 -10.61 23.36
C HIS A 65 -23.20 -10.44 24.50
N SER A 66 -22.74 -9.21 24.76
CA SER A 66 -21.76 -8.88 25.81
C SER A 66 -20.41 -9.61 25.70
N ARG A 67 -20.07 -10.09 24.50
CA ARG A 67 -18.81 -10.77 24.21
C ARG A 67 -18.31 -10.48 22.79
N TYR A 68 -16.99 -10.48 22.61
CA TYR A 68 -16.40 -10.54 21.28
C TYR A 68 -16.41 -11.99 20.77
N SER A 69 -16.45 -12.17 19.45
CA SER A 69 -16.49 -13.50 18.83
C SER A 69 -15.22 -13.79 18.06
N THR A 70 -14.77 -15.05 18.05
CA THR A 70 -13.68 -15.50 17.18
C THR A 70 -14.21 -15.96 15.81
N SER A 71 -15.52 -16.15 15.66
CA SER A 71 -16.12 -16.61 14.42
C SER A 71 -16.52 -15.42 13.54
N LEU A 72 -15.92 -15.32 12.36
CA LEU A 72 -16.29 -14.33 11.36
C LEU A 72 -17.74 -14.53 10.87
N GLU A 73 -18.20 -15.78 10.81
CA GLU A 73 -19.58 -16.13 10.42
C GLU A 73 -20.59 -15.67 11.47
N GLU A 74 -20.29 -15.81 12.77
CA GLU A 74 -21.16 -15.30 13.85
C GLU A 74 -21.32 -13.78 13.77
N LEU A 75 -20.27 -13.08 13.33
CA LEU A 75 -20.28 -11.62 13.12
C LEU A 75 -20.94 -11.20 11.81
N GLY A 76 -21.26 -12.14 10.91
CA GLY A 76 -21.73 -11.84 9.56
C GLY A 76 -20.67 -11.15 8.69
N PHE A 77 -19.39 -11.36 8.98
CA PHE A 77 -18.30 -10.80 8.18
C PHE A 77 -18.12 -11.65 6.92
N GLU A 78 -18.48 -11.09 5.77
CA GLU A 78 -18.23 -11.72 4.47
C GLU A 78 -16.88 -11.29 3.92
N GLN A 79 -15.93 -12.21 3.92
CA GLN A 79 -14.63 -11.98 3.29
C GLN A 79 -14.77 -12.03 1.77
N ALA A 80 -14.34 -10.96 1.10
CA ALA A 80 -14.23 -10.96 -0.35
C ALA A 80 -13.21 -12.01 -0.83
N LYS A 81 -13.48 -12.64 -1.97
CA LYS A 81 -12.57 -13.64 -2.54
C LYS A 81 -11.17 -13.04 -2.73
N LEU A 82 -10.18 -13.78 -2.26
CA LEU A 82 -8.77 -13.41 -2.34
C LEU A 82 -8.30 -13.49 -3.79
N THR A 83 -7.28 -12.71 -4.13
CA THR A 83 -6.64 -12.75 -5.46
C THR A 83 -6.07 -14.13 -5.80
N THR A 84 -5.64 -14.90 -4.80
CA THR A 84 -5.22 -16.31 -4.95
C THR A 84 -6.34 -17.23 -5.43
N ASP A 85 -7.60 -16.90 -5.09
CA ASP A 85 -8.82 -17.65 -5.43
C ASP A 85 -9.59 -17.01 -6.60
N GLY A 86 -8.93 -16.15 -7.39
CA GLY A 86 -9.54 -15.48 -8.56
C GLY A 86 -10.49 -14.33 -8.19
N GLY A 87 -10.39 -13.80 -6.97
CA GLY A 87 -11.07 -12.58 -6.54
C GLY A 87 -10.19 -11.33 -6.61
N ASN A 88 -10.60 -10.28 -5.92
CA ASN A 88 -9.93 -8.96 -5.95
C ASN A 88 -9.30 -8.55 -4.61
N ALA A 89 -9.52 -9.31 -3.53
CA ALA A 89 -9.04 -8.95 -2.19
C ALA A 89 -7.56 -9.30 -2.01
N ASN A 90 -6.78 -8.34 -1.53
CA ASN A 90 -5.33 -8.51 -1.35
C ASN A 90 -4.97 -8.91 0.10
N TYR A 91 -5.93 -8.86 1.02
CA TYR A 91 -5.73 -9.17 2.43
C TYR A 91 -6.71 -10.24 2.91
N ARG A 92 -6.17 -11.20 3.68
CA ARG A 92 -6.93 -12.18 4.44
C ARG A 92 -7.10 -11.67 5.87
N ILE A 93 -8.35 -11.59 6.31
CA ILE A 93 -8.74 -11.17 7.66
C ILE A 93 -8.93 -12.39 8.54
N GLU A 94 -8.31 -12.39 9.71
CA GLU A 94 -8.37 -13.46 10.70
C GLU A 94 -8.49 -12.87 12.12
N ILE A 95 -9.33 -13.47 12.96
CA ILE A 95 -9.43 -13.10 14.38
C ILE A 95 -8.50 -14.03 15.16
N VAL A 96 -7.47 -13.46 15.77
CA VAL A 96 -6.47 -14.22 16.54
C VAL A 96 -6.97 -14.51 17.95
N GLU A 97 -7.69 -13.56 18.54
CA GLU A 97 -8.20 -13.65 19.90
C GLU A 97 -9.51 -12.88 20.02
N ALA A 98 -10.48 -13.44 20.74
CA ALA A 98 -11.65 -12.71 21.19
C ALA A 98 -12.10 -13.26 22.56
N ASN A 99 -12.42 -12.35 23.48
CA ASN A 99 -12.92 -12.66 24.81
C ASN A 99 -13.97 -11.63 25.24
N GLU A 100 -14.37 -11.59 26.52
CA GLU A 100 -15.35 -10.62 27.02
C GLU A 100 -14.77 -9.19 27.18
N LYS A 101 -13.45 -9.06 27.24
CA LYS A 101 -12.74 -7.80 27.52
C LYS A 101 -12.13 -7.15 26.27
N GLY A 102 -11.85 -7.92 25.24
CA GLY A 102 -11.22 -7.44 24.02
C GLY A 102 -11.15 -8.48 22.92
N PHE A 103 -10.64 -8.03 21.77
CA PHE A 103 -10.35 -8.88 20.62
C PHE A 103 -9.11 -8.36 19.90
N ARG A 104 -8.51 -9.25 19.13
CA ARG A 104 -7.36 -8.96 18.28
C ARG A 104 -7.56 -9.65 16.94
N ALA A 105 -7.51 -8.86 15.88
CA ALA A 105 -7.65 -9.35 14.52
C ALA A 105 -6.49 -8.87 13.65
N ILE A 106 -6.08 -9.71 12.71
CA ILE A 106 -5.00 -9.45 11.78
C ILE A 106 -5.51 -9.47 10.35
N ALA A 107 -4.88 -8.66 9.51
CA ALA A 107 -5.03 -8.67 8.06
C ALA A 107 -3.67 -9.00 7.44
N THR A 108 -3.55 -10.17 6.83
CA THR A 108 -2.32 -10.66 6.20
C THR A 108 -2.43 -10.51 4.70
N ALA A 109 -1.47 -9.85 4.06
CA ALA A 109 -1.42 -9.76 2.61
C ALA A 109 -1.24 -11.16 1.98
N VAL A 110 -1.94 -11.43 0.89
CA VAL A 110 -1.79 -12.68 0.11
C VAL A 110 -0.87 -12.53 -1.10
N VAL A 111 -0.42 -11.31 -1.34
CA VAL A 111 0.51 -10.94 -2.41
C VAL A 111 1.67 -10.19 -1.77
N ASP A 112 2.85 -10.46 -2.30
CA ASP A 112 4.10 -9.76 -2.00
C ASP A 112 4.16 -8.52 -2.93
N PHE A 113 4.15 -7.30 -2.38
CA PHE A 113 4.03 -6.08 -3.20
C PHE A 113 5.38 -5.60 -3.73
N ASP A 114 6.49 -5.89 -3.05
CA ASP A 114 7.83 -5.42 -3.41
C ASP A 114 8.78 -6.54 -3.89
N GLY A 115 8.39 -7.80 -3.72
CA GLY A 115 9.10 -8.99 -4.17
C GLY A 115 10.17 -9.49 -3.19
N ASP A 116 10.15 -9.05 -1.93
CA ASP A 116 11.14 -9.40 -0.91
C ASP A 116 10.83 -10.70 -0.12
N GLY A 117 9.65 -11.29 -0.34
CA GLY A 117 9.17 -12.50 0.32
C GLY A 117 8.60 -12.29 1.73
N ILE A 118 8.51 -11.04 2.18
CA ILE A 118 7.78 -10.61 3.36
C ILE A 118 6.36 -10.24 2.91
N TYR A 119 5.39 -10.36 3.82
CA TYR A 119 4.02 -9.98 3.55
C TYR A 119 3.59 -8.91 4.54
N ASN A 120 2.93 -7.87 4.02
CA ASN A 120 2.33 -6.84 4.86
C ASN A 120 1.31 -7.42 5.85
N VAL A 121 1.44 -7.08 7.13
CA VAL A 121 0.51 -7.51 8.18
C VAL A 121 0.03 -6.31 8.99
N TRP A 122 -1.29 -6.14 9.04
CA TRP A 122 -1.95 -5.17 9.89
C TRP A 122 -2.66 -5.85 11.04
N GLU A 123 -2.71 -5.20 12.19
CA GLU A 123 -3.43 -5.64 13.38
C GLU A 123 -4.40 -4.54 13.82
N ILE A 124 -5.57 -4.95 14.32
CA ILE A 124 -6.51 -4.08 15.03
C ILE A 124 -6.92 -4.71 16.37
N ASN A 125 -7.12 -3.85 17.36
CA ASN A 125 -7.62 -4.24 18.67
C ASN A 125 -9.00 -3.62 18.99
N GLN A 126 -9.55 -3.93 20.16
CA GLN A 126 -10.85 -3.41 20.61
C GLN A 126 -10.91 -1.89 20.75
N ASN A 127 -9.78 -1.22 20.94
CA ASN A 127 -9.69 0.24 21.05
C ASN A 127 -9.69 0.93 19.68
N LYS A 128 -9.79 0.16 18.58
CA LYS A 128 -9.64 0.65 17.20
C LYS A 128 -8.24 1.17 16.90
N GLU A 129 -7.24 0.68 17.63
CA GLU A 129 -5.84 0.99 17.34
C GLU A 129 -5.39 0.09 16.19
N LEU A 130 -5.08 0.71 15.04
CA LEU A 130 -4.52 0.05 13.86
C LEU A 130 -3.00 0.10 13.95
N LYS A 131 -2.36 -1.06 13.87
CA LYS A 131 -0.90 -1.17 13.90
C LYS A 131 -0.41 -2.02 12.75
N GLU A 132 0.54 -1.48 12.01
CA GLU A 132 1.31 -2.25 11.04
C GLU A 132 2.37 -3.06 11.80
N ILE A 133 2.26 -4.38 11.75
CA ILE A 133 3.19 -5.30 12.42
C ILE A 133 4.40 -5.56 11.52
N THR A 134 4.14 -5.74 10.23
CA THR A 134 5.16 -6.03 9.22
C THR A 134 4.94 -5.10 8.04
N LYS A 135 5.99 -4.36 7.66
CA LYS A 135 5.97 -3.42 6.53
C LYS A 135 6.38 -4.09 5.24
N ASP A 136 5.83 -3.56 4.17
CA ASP A 136 5.97 -3.91 2.74
C ASP A 136 5.86 -2.60 1.93
#